data_AF-A0A6I2XTI3-F1
#
_entry.id   AF-A0A6I2XTI3-F1
#
_cell.length_a   1.000
_cell.length_b   1.000
_cell.length_c   1.000
_cell.angle_alpha   90.00
_cell.angle_beta   90.00
_cell.angle_gamma   90.00
#
_symmetry.space_group_name_H-M   'P 1'
#
loop_
_entity.id
_entity.type
_entity.pdbx_description
1 polymer ?
#
loop_
_entity_poly.entity_id
_entity_poly.type
_entity_poly.pdbx_seq_one_letter_code
_entity_poly.pdbx_strand_id
1 'polypeptide(L)'
;MSENHFDQSGLPKERLGYGVIGAGWMGHVHARAAVRLAHHYGDLPLRPVLMAVADTLPEPRDAFVNQLGPVKAYEDWRSIVDDPAIGIVSVTVPNALHAEIGEAVARAGKHLWIEKPVGLCAADCQRVVTAVRAAGVQAAVGFNYRNFPMVERARELIESGAIGSPTH
;
A
#
# COMPACT_ATOMS: atom_id res chain seq x y z
N MET A 1 23.55 17.91 -11.83
CA MET A 1 22.94 17.43 -13.09
C MET A 1 21.90 16.40 -12.70
N SER A 2 20.61 16.73 -12.78
CA SER A 2 19.54 15.81 -12.37
C SER A 2 19.46 14.65 -13.36
N GLU A 3 19.63 13.42 -12.89
CA GLU A 3 19.40 12.23 -13.71
C GLU A 3 17.94 12.25 -14.20
N ASN A 4 17.73 12.01 -15.50
CA ASN A 4 16.40 11.98 -16.07
C ASN A 4 15.73 10.66 -15.68
N HIS A 5 14.86 10.71 -14.67
CA HIS A 5 14.15 9.56 -14.11
C HIS A 5 13.02 9.05 -15.02
N PHE A 6 12.76 9.68 -16.18
CA PHE A 6 11.68 9.31 -17.10
C PHE A 6 12.18 8.61 -18.37
N ASP A 7 11.45 7.58 -18.82
CA ASP A 7 11.66 6.87 -20.07
C ASP A 7 11.17 7.70 -21.29
N GLN A 8 11.33 7.14 -22.50
CA GLN A 8 10.96 7.84 -23.75
C GLN A 8 9.44 8.11 -23.89
N SER A 9 8.61 7.53 -23.03
CA SER A 9 7.16 7.76 -22.96
C SER A 9 6.77 8.78 -21.86
N GLY A 10 7.73 9.34 -21.14
CA GLY A 10 7.49 10.27 -20.04
C GLY A 10 7.13 9.59 -18.72
N LEU A 11 7.36 8.27 -18.59
CA LEU A 11 7.02 7.50 -17.40
C LEU A 11 8.27 7.19 -16.55
N PRO A 12 8.14 7.03 -15.22
CA PRO A 12 9.29 6.74 -14.36
C PRO A 12 10.02 5.45 -14.78
N LYS A 13 11.35 5.51 -14.89
CA LYS A 13 12.22 4.40 -15.32
C LYS A 13 12.26 3.27 -14.30
N GLU A 14 12.21 3.59 -13.01
CA GLU A 14 12.33 2.60 -11.95
C GLU A 14 10.95 2.04 -11.58
N ARG A 15 10.78 0.74 -11.80
CA ARG A 15 9.51 0.02 -11.60
C ARG A 15 9.59 -0.78 -10.31
N LEU A 16 8.55 -0.66 -9.49
CA LEU A 16 8.42 -1.40 -8.24
C LEU A 16 7.26 -2.39 -8.35
N GLY A 17 7.53 -3.69 -8.28
CA GLY A 17 6.47 -4.69 -8.33
C GLY A 17 5.54 -4.58 -7.13
N TYR A 18 4.24 -4.57 -7.38
CA TYR A 18 3.19 -4.35 -6.40
C TYR A 18 2.25 -5.56 -6.31
N GLY A 19 2.14 -6.11 -5.09
CA GLY A 19 1.23 -7.20 -4.76
C GLY A 19 0.07 -6.74 -3.89
N VAL A 20 -1.09 -7.38 -4.03
CA VAL A 20 -2.26 -7.14 -3.20
C VAL A 20 -2.69 -8.44 -2.51
N ILE A 21 -2.74 -8.44 -1.18
CA ILE A 21 -3.26 -9.56 -0.37
C ILE A 21 -4.66 -9.18 0.10
N GLY A 22 -5.67 -9.92 -0.36
CA GLY A 22 -7.09 -9.65 -0.21
C GLY A 22 -7.70 -9.02 -1.47
N ALA A 23 -8.46 -9.80 -2.23
CA ALA A 23 -9.08 -9.39 -3.49
C ALA A 23 -10.49 -8.77 -3.32
N GLY A 24 -10.89 -8.46 -2.08
CA GLY A 24 -12.16 -7.78 -1.80
C GLY A 24 -12.19 -6.32 -2.26
N TRP A 25 -13.19 -5.57 -1.77
CA TRP A 25 -13.40 -4.17 -2.12
C TRP A 25 -12.16 -3.29 -1.92
N MET A 26 -11.54 -3.36 -0.74
CA MET A 26 -10.35 -2.55 -0.43
C MET A 26 -9.15 -2.93 -1.29
N GLY A 27 -8.97 -4.22 -1.61
CA GLY A 27 -7.95 -4.67 -2.55
C GLY A 27 -8.11 -4.01 -3.92
N HIS A 28 -9.34 -3.96 -4.45
CA HIS A 28 -9.64 -3.28 -5.70
C HIS A 28 -9.36 -1.77 -5.63
N VAL A 29 -9.71 -1.11 -4.52
CA VAL A 29 -9.44 0.33 -4.31
C VAL A 29 -7.93 0.59 -4.32
N HIS A 30 -7.15 -0.20 -3.56
CA HIS A 30 -5.71 -0.04 -3.45
C HIS A 30 -5.00 -0.32 -4.78
N ALA A 31 -5.44 -1.35 -5.52
CA ALA A 31 -4.93 -1.66 -6.84
C ALA A 31 -5.20 -0.55 -7.86
N ARG A 32 -6.44 -0.03 -7.89
CA ARG A 32 -6.80 1.11 -8.76
C ARG A 32 -6.02 2.36 -8.42
N ALA A 33 -5.80 2.65 -7.14
CA ALA A 33 -4.98 3.78 -6.70
C ALA A 33 -3.54 3.68 -7.23
N ALA A 34 -2.91 2.51 -7.11
CA ALA A 34 -1.55 2.29 -7.61
C ALA A 34 -1.47 2.43 -9.15
N VAL A 35 -2.43 1.86 -9.88
CA VAL A 35 -2.46 1.94 -11.36
C VAL A 35 -2.67 3.38 -11.84
N ARG A 36 -3.48 4.17 -11.12
CA ARG A 36 -3.77 5.57 -11.47
C ARG A 36 -2.71 6.56 -10.98
N LEU A 37 -1.73 6.12 -10.21
CA LEU A 37 -0.75 7.02 -9.58
C LEU A 37 -0.06 7.91 -10.61
N ALA A 38 0.34 7.36 -11.75
CA ALA A 38 0.98 8.09 -12.85
C ALA A 38 0.07 9.14 -13.52
N HIS A 39 -1.26 9.04 -13.39
CA HIS A 39 -2.18 10.06 -13.91
C HIS A 39 -2.23 11.31 -13.02
N HIS A 40 -1.86 11.18 -11.75
CA HIS A 40 -1.90 12.26 -10.76
C HIS A 40 -0.51 12.79 -10.40
N TYR A 41 0.50 11.91 -10.46
CA TYR A 41 1.88 12.20 -10.05
C TYR A 41 2.83 11.69 -11.14
N GLY A 42 2.91 12.45 -12.24
CA GLY A 42 3.70 12.07 -13.42
C GLY A 42 5.21 12.11 -13.18
N ASP A 43 5.67 12.82 -12.15
CA ASP A 43 7.07 13.09 -11.84
C ASP A 43 7.68 12.21 -10.74
N LEU A 44 6.97 11.14 -10.33
CA LEU A 44 7.49 10.22 -9.31
C LEU A 44 8.76 9.51 -9.79
N PRO A 45 9.76 9.29 -8.93
CA PRO A 45 10.96 8.55 -9.31
C PRO A 45 10.71 7.04 -9.47
N LEU A 46 9.67 6.51 -8.79
CA LEU A 46 9.30 5.11 -8.74
C LEU A 46 7.86 4.90 -9.20
N ARG A 47 7.65 3.89 -10.04
CA ARG A 47 6.31 3.52 -10.52
C ARG A 47 5.89 2.14 -9.99
N PRO A 48 4.82 2.03 -9.18
CA PRO A 48 4.27 0.74 -8.80
C PRO A 48 3.65 0.05 -10.02
N VAL A 49 3.88 -1.25 -10.14
CA VAL A 49 3.31 -2.10 -11.20
C VAL A 49 2.52 -3.20 -10.53
N LEU A 50 1.21 -3.22 -10.70
CA LEU A 50 0.37 -4.31 -10.19
C LEU A 50 0.78 -5.63 -10.86
N MET A 51 1.31 -6.58 -10.09
CA MET A 51 1.87 -7.83 -10.60
C MET A 51 1.16 -9.07 -10.07
N ALA A 52 0.62 -9.00 -8.85
CA ALA A 52 -0.03 -10.16 -8.24
C ALA A 52 -1.18 -9.77 -7.30
N VAL A 53 -2.12 -10.70 -7.17
CA VAL A 53 -3.17 -10.69 -6.15
C VAL A 53 -3.22 -12.06 -5.47
N ALA A 54 -3.51 -12.07 -4.17
CA ALA A 54 -3.77 -13.28 -3.41
C ALA A 54 -5.09 -13.19 -2.65
N ASP A 55 -5.92 -14.21 -2.79
CA ASP A 55 -7.15 -14.40 -2.01
C ASP A 55 -7.48 -15.90 -1.98
N THR A 56 -7.95 -16.38 -0.84
CA THR A 56 -8.30 -17.79 -0.66
C THR A 56 -9.56 -18.17 -1.42
N LEU A 57 -10.42 -17.20 -1.72
CA LEU A 57 -11.64 -17.41 -2.49
C LEU A 57 -11.39 -17.21 -3.98
N PRO A 58 -11.80 -18.17 -4.84
CA PRO A 58 -11.59 -18.05 -6.28
C PRO A 58 -12.39 -16.90 -6.89
N GLU A 59 -13.64 -16.69 -6.48
CA GLU A 59 -14.52 -15.68 -7.07
C GLU A 59 -13.97 -14.23 -6.95
N PRO A 60 -13.59 -13.72 -5.76
CA PRO A 60 -12.96 -12.39 -5.64
C PRO A 60 -11.66 -12.27 -6.44
N ARG A 61 -10.86 -13.33 -6.46
CA ARG A 61 -9.58 -13.37 -7.20
C ARG A 61 -9.80 -13.27 -8.71
N ASP A 62 -10.73 -14.04 -9.24
CA ASP A 62 -11.07 -14.02 -10.66
C ASP A 62 -11.68 -12.66 -11.06
N ALA A 63 -12.57 -12.11 -10.22
CA ALA A 63 -13.13 -10.77 -10.42
C ALA A 63 -12.03 -9.69 -10.46
N PHE A 64 -11.04 -9.77 -9.57
CA PHE A 64 -9.92 -8.85 -9.53
C PHE A 64 -9.09 -8.90 -10.81
N VAL A 65 -8.71 -10.11 -11.26
CA VAL A 65 -7.94 -10.30 -12.50
C VAL A 65 -8.73 -9.79 -13.71
N ASN A 66 -10.01 -10.11 -13.80
CA ASN A 66 -10.88 -9.69 -14.90
C ASN A 66 -11.02 -8.16 -15.00
N GLN A 67 -11.04 -7.45 -13.86
CA GLN A 67 -11.25 -6.00 -13.85
C GLN A 67 -9.97 -5.17 -13.97
N LEU A 68 -8.86 -5.64 -13.41
CA LEU A 68 -7.65 -4.84 -13.20
C LEU A 68 -6.47 -5.27 -14.06
N GLY A 69 -6.57 -6.42 -14.71
CA GLY A 69 -5.62 -6.89 -15.70
C GLY A 69 -5.03 -8.26 -15.38
N PRO A 70 -4.32 -8.85 -16.35
CA PRO A 70 -3.71 -10.17 -16.20
C PRO A 70 -2.53 -10.09 -15.22
N VAL A 71 -2.82 -10.36 -13.95
CA VAL A 71 -1.85 -10.43 -12.86
C VAL A 71 -1.74 -11.87 -12.39
N LYS A 72 -0.62 -12.22 -11.74
CA LYS A 72 -0.53 -13.53 -11.08
C LYS A 72 -1.58 -13.60 -9.97
N ALA A 73 -2.28 -14.72 -9.90
CA ALA A 73 -3.38 -14.91 -8.96
C ALA A 73 -3.07 -16.12 -8.08
N TYR A 74 -2.95 -15.89 -6.77
CA TYR A 74 -2.54 -16.92 -5.82
C TYR A 74 -3.64 -17.23 -4.81
N GLU A 75 -3.69 -18.48 -4.38
CA GLU A 75 -4.57 -18.95 -3.28
C GLU A 75 -3.94 -18.71 -1.90
N ASP A 76 -2.61 -18.72 -1.82
CA ASP A 76 -1.85 -18.42 -0.62
C ASP A 76 -1.11 -17.08 -0.76
N TRP A 77 -1.32 -16.20 0.20
CA TRP A 77 -0.66 -14.91 0.29
C TRP A 77 0.85 -15.02 0.45
N ARG A 78 1.36 -16.14 0.98
CA ARG A 78 2.81 -16.40 1.09
C ARG A 78 3.49 -16.36 -0.28
N SER A 79 2.79 -16.76 -1.34
CA SER A 79 3.28 -16.64 -2.71
C SER A 79 3.63 -15.20 -3.11
N ILE A 80 2.92 -14.20 -2.57
CA ILE A 80 3.26 -12.77 -2.80
C ILE A 80 4.49 -12.36 -1.97
N VAL A 81 4.59 -12.86 -0.74
CA VAL A 81 5.71 -12.57 0.16
C VAL A 81 7.01 -13.21 -0.33
N ASP A 82 6.93 -14.37 -0.97
CA ASP A 82 8.09 -15.09 -1.48
C ASP A 82 8.49 -14.67 -2.91
N ASP A 83 7.64 -13.94 -3.64
CA ASP A 83 7.95 -13.50 -5.01
C ASP A 83 9.01 -12.37 -4.99
N PRO A 84 10.23 -12.59 -5.51
CA PRO A 84 11.29 -11.59 -5.51
C PRO A 84 11.01 -10.41 -6.44
N ALA A 85 10.05 -10.53 -7.36
CA ALA A 85 9.65 -9.44 -8.24
C ALA A 85 8.74 -8.41 -7.55
N ILE A 86 8.22 -8.71 -6.36
CA ILE A 86 7.33 -7.82 -5.61
C ILE A 86 8.12 -7.07 -4.55
N GLY A 87 8.13 -5.74 -4.60
CA GLY A 87 8.84 -4.88 -3.64
C GLY A 87 7.92 -4.12 -2.69
N ILE A 88 6.62 -4.02 -3.00
CA ILE A 88 5.60 -3.41 -2.13
C ILE A 88 4.34 -4.26 -2.11
N VAL A 89 3.71 -4.37 -0.94
CA VAL A 89 2.51 -5.19 -0.74
C VAL A 89 1.42 -4.40 -0.02
N SER A 90 0.21 -4.46 -0.57
CA SER A 90 -0.99 -4.02 0.13
C SER A 90 -1.65 -5.18 0.87
N VAL A 91 -2.05 -4.96 2.12
CA VAL A 91 -2.74 -5.94 2.97
C VAL A 91 -4.14 -5.42 3.29
N THR A 92 -5.15 -6.06 2.69
CA THR A 92 -6.56 -5.65 2.69
C THR A 92 -7.50 -6.84 3.02
N VAL A 93 -7.14 -7.62 4.04
CA VAL A 93 -7.84 -8.85 4.46
C VAL A 93 -8.68 -8.60 5.72
N PRO A 94 -9.36 -9.61 6.31
CA PRO A 94 -9.99 -9.41 7.61
C PRO A 94 -9.00 -9.00 8.70
N ASN A 95 -9.43 -8.10 9.60
CA ASN A 95 -8.59 -7.46 10.63
C ASN A 95 -7.72 -8.43 11.46
N ALA A 96 -8.22 -9.65 11.71
CA ALA A 96 -7.51 -10.66 12.51
C ALA A 96 -6.19 -11.14 11.86
N LEU A 97 -6.07 -11.02 10.53
CA LEU A 97 -4.92 -11.49 9.76
C LEU A 97 -3.90 -10.40 9.45
N HIS A 98 -4.27 -9.13 9.66
CA HIS A 98 -3.43 -7.98 9.32
C HIS A 98 -2.05 -8.05 9.97
N ALA A 99 -1.98 -8.33 11.28
CA ALA A 99 -0.72 -8.33 12.00
C ALA A 99 0.24 -9.44 11.53
N GLU A 100 -0.26 -10.68 11.39
CA GLU A 100 0.55 -11.81 10.91
C GLU A 100 1.13 -11.53 9.51
N ILE A 101 0.27 -11.09 8.59
CA ILE A 101 0.68 -10.84 7.20
C ILE A 101 1.59 -9.62 7.12
N GLY A 102 1.28 -8.54 7.85
CA GLY A 102 2.09 -7.34 7.90
C GLY A 102 3.50 -7.59 8.44
N GLU A 103 3.63 -8.41 9.49
CA GLU A 103 4.93 -8.88 9.98
C GLU A 103 5.69 -9.67 8.92
N ALA A 104 5.03 -10.61 8.23
CA ALA A 104 5.66 -11.44 7.21
C ALA A 104 6.15 -10.62 6.01
N VAL A 105 5.31 -9.70 5.50
CA VAL A 105 5.67 -8.77 4.42
C VAL A 105 6.91 -7.94 4.80
N ALA A 106 6.90 -7.35 6.00
CA ALA A 106 8.01 -6.53 6.47
C ALA A 106 9.31 -7.35 6.62
N ARG A 107 9.24 -8.53 7.23
CA ARG A 107 10.40 -9.43 7.40
C ARG A 107 10.98 -9.91 6.07
N ALA A 108 10.17 -9.99 5.02
CA ALA A 108 10.62 -10.29 3.66
C ALA A 108 11.27 -9.08 2.95
N GLY A 109 11.45 -7.95 3.64
CA GLY A 109 12.09 -6.75 3.09
C GLY A 109 11.20 -5.98 2.11
N LYS A 110 9.88 -6.21 2.12
CA LYS A 110 8.93 -5.52 1.23
C LYS A 110 8.28 -4.33 1.93
N HIS A 111 8.08 -3.25 1.20
CA HIS A 111 7.31 -2.11 1.70
C HIS A 111 5.85 -2.50 1.95
N LEU A 112 5.24 -1.92 2.98
CA LEU A 112 3.93 -2.35 3.48
C LEU A 112 2.89 -1.23 3.38
N TRP A 113 1.77 -1.50 2.71
CA TRP A 113 0.57 -0.68 2.81
C TRP A 113 -0.56 -1.50 3.46
N ILE A 114 -0.84 -1.25 4.73
CA ILE A 114 -1.75 -2.08 5.52
C ILE A 114 -3.04 -1.34 5.87
N GLU A 115 -4.18 -1.99 5.72
CA GLU A 115 -5.46 -1.40 6.11
C GLU A 115 -5.59 -1.22 7.63
N LYS A 116 -6.44 -0.27 8.02
CA LYS A 116 -6.79 -0.05 9.42
C LYS A 116 -7.93 -0.98 9.85
N PRO A 117 -7.95 -1.44 11.11
CA PRO A 117 -6.85 -1.36 12.09
C PRO A 117 -5.71 -2.32 11.73
N VAL A 118 -4.47 -1.95 12.08
CA VAL A 118 -3.26 -2.76 11.82
C VAL A 118 -3.30 -4.11 12.55
N GLY A 119 -4.00 -4.18 13.68
CA GLY A 119 -4.22 -5.40 14.44
C GLY A 119 -5.40 -5.24 15.39
N LEU A 120 -5.69 -6.28 16.17
CA LEU A 120 -6.84 -6.28 17.09
C LEU A 120 -6.55 -5.56 18.40
N CYS A 121 -5.27 -5.39 18.74
CA CYS A 121 -4.83 -4.69 19.93
C CYS A 121 -3.53 -3.90 19.68
N ALA A 122 -3.14 -3.08 20.66
CA ALA A 122 -1.90 -2.31 20.59
C ALA A 122 -0.65 -3.20 20.48
N ALA A 123 -0.65 -4.38 21.11
CA ALA A 123 0.46 -5.32 21.02
C ALA A 123 0.66 -5.84 19.59
N ASP A 124 -0.42 -6.11 18.85
CA ASP A 124 -0.35 -6.48 17.43
C ASP A 124 0.27 -5.37 16.59
N CYS A 125 -0.20 -4.13 16.77
CA CYS A 125 0.38 -2.98 16.08
C CYS A 125 1.88 -2.84 16.37
N GLN A 126 2.28 -3.04 17.64
CA GLN A 126 3.68 -2.94 18.05
C GLN A 126 4.55 -4.02 17.39
N ARG A 127 4.03 -5.24 17.20
CA ARG A 127 4.75 -6.31 16.47
C ARG A 127 5.02 -5.92 15.03
N VAL A 128 4.01 -5.41 14.32
CA VAL A 128 4.17 -4.94 12.92
C VAL A 128 5.18 -3.79 12.84
N VAL A 129 5.07 -2.78 13.73
CA VAL A 129 6.03 -1.66 13.77
C VAL A 129 7.46 -2.14 14.01
N THR A 130 7.64 -3.11 14.91
CA THR A 130 8.95 -3.68 15.22
C THR A 130 9.54 -4.38 14.00
N ALA A 131 8.74 -5.19 13.28
CA ALA A 131 9.16 -5.86 12.06
C ALA A 131 9.54 -4.87 10.95
N VAL A 132 8.72 -3.84 10.73
CA VAL A 132 8.97 -2.78 9.74
C VAL A 132 10.29 -2.06 10.02
N ARG A 133 10.53 -1.67 11.27
CA ARG A 133 11.76 -1.00 11.69
C ARG A 133 12.98 -1.90 11.56
N ALA A 134 12.88 -3.15 11.99
CA ALA A 134 13.97 -4.11 11.91
C ALA A 134 14.39 -4.41 10.46
N ALA A 135 13.42 -4.46 9.54
CA ALA A 135 13.68 -4.68 8.12
C ALA A 135 14.11 -3.41 7.35
N GLY A 136 13.97 -2.22 7.95
CA GLY A 136 14.30 -0.95 7.29
C GLY A 136 13.36 -0.59 6.14
N VAL A 137 12.15 -1.16 6.10
CA VAL A 137 11.18 -0.92 5.03
C VAL A 137 10.25 0.25 5.36
N GLN A 138 9.68 0.87 4.32
CA GLN A 138 8.62 1.85 4.49
C GLN A 138 7.28 1.18 4.76
N ALA A 139 6.46 1.80 5.60
CA ALA A 139 5.09 1.35 5.85
C ALA A 139 4.09 2.52 5.92
N ALA A 140 2.89 2.29 5.41
CA ALA A 140 1.76 3.19 5.52
C ALA A 140 0.53 2.43 6.01
N VAL A 141 -0.28 3.10 6.85
CA VAL A 141 -1.58 2.58 7.30
C VAL A 141 -2.68 3.29 6.53
N GLY A 142 -3.75 2.57 6.16
CA GLY A 142 -4.95 3.05 5.44
C GLY A 142 -5.80 4.12 6.14
N PHE A 143 -5.19 5.12 6.79
CA PHE A 143 -5.87 6.30 7.32
C PHE A 143 -6.11 7.35 6.21
N ASN A 144 -6.84 6.95 5.16
CA ASN A 144 -7.01 7.73 3.93
C ASN A 144 -7.60 9.14 4.15
N TYR A 145 -8.38 9.36 5.21
CA TYR A 145 -8.94 10.69 5.53
C TYR A 145 -7.87 11.75 5.83
N ARG A 146 -6.65 11.33 6.23
CA ARG A 146 -5.53 12.26 6.42
C ARG A 146 -5.13 13.00 5.14
N ASN A 147 -5.48 12.45 3.98
CA ASN A 147 -5.14 12.99 2.67
C ASN A 147 -6.31 13.76 2.02
N PHE A 148 -7.39 14.04 2.77
CA PHE A 148 -8.47 14.87 2.26
C PHE A 148 -8.02 16.34 2.28
N PRO A 149 -8.22 17.12 1.19
CA PRO A 149 -7.79 18.51 1.13
C PRO A 149 -8.31 19.37 2.29
N MET A 150 -9.50 19.08 2.80
CA MET A 150 -10.06 19.78 3.96
C MET A 150 -9.33 19.47 5.27
N VAL A 151 -8.79 18.26 5.43
CA VAL A 151 -8.00 17.87 6.61
C VAL A 151 -6.61 18.48 6.55
N GLU A 152 -6.00 18.47 5.36
CA GLU A 152 -4.73 19.18 5.11
C GLU A 152 -4.89 20.68 5.36
N ARG A 153 -5.95 21.30 4.84
CA ARG A 153 -6.24 22.72 5.08
C ARG A 153 -6.50 23.04 6.55
N ALA A 154 -7.22 22.18 7.26
CA ALA A 154 -7.43 22.35 8.70
C ALA A 154 -6.08 22.32 9.44
N ARG A 155 -5.19 21.39 9.10
CA ARG A 155 -3.84 21.31 9.66
C ARG A 155 -3.04 22.59 9.40
N GLU A 156 -3.04 23.12 8.18
CA GLU A 156 -2.36 24.38 7.85
C GLU A 156 -2.88 25.57 8.68
N LEU A 157 -4.20 25.68 8.87
CA LEU A 157 -4.80 26.75 9.66
C LEU A 157 -4.42 26.66 11.14
N ILE A 158 -4.30 25.44 11.66
CA ILE A 158 -3.82 25.19 13.03
C ILE A 158 -2.33 25.54 13.14
N GLU A 159 -1.48 25.02 12.26
CA GLU A 159 -0.03 25.23 12.29
C GLU A 159 0.37 26.71 12.07
N SER A 160 -0.38 27.44 11.24
CA SER A 160 -0.17 28.88 11.01
C SER A 160 -0.67 29.76 12.17
N GLY A 161 -1.39 29.21 13.15
CA GLY A 161 -1.98 29.97 14.25
C GLY A 161 -3.18 30.83 13.84
N ALA A 162 -3.75 30.63 12.64
CA ALA A 162 -4.85 31.42 12.11
C ALA A 162 -6.13 31.38 12.98
N ILE A 163 -6.27 30.34 13.80
CA ILE A 163 -7.39 30.16 14.73
C ILE A 163 -6.99 30.29 16.22
N GLY A 164 -5.75 30.68 16.51
CA GLY A 164 -5.18 30.62 17.86
C GLY A 164 -4.88 29.18 18.32
N SER A 165 -4.85 28.96 19.64
CA SER A 165 -4.63 27.61 20.21
C SER A 165 -5.94 26.81 20.22
N PRO A 166 -5.97 25.59 19.63
CA PRO A 166 -7.13 24.72 19.75
C PRO A 166 -7.47 24.45 21.22
N THR A 167 -8.76 24.48 21.57
CA THR A 167 -9.21 24.26 22.96
C THR A 167 -10.00 22.97 23.13
N HIS A 168 -10.76 22.53 22.12
CA HIS A 168 -11.56 21.29 22.09
C HIS A 168 -11.72 20.81 20.65
#